data_AF-F0J9T6-F1
#
_entry.id   AF-F0J9T6-F1
#
_cell.length_a   1.000
_cell.length_b   1.000
_cell.length_c   1.000
_cell.angle_alpha   90.00
_cell.angle_beta   90.00
_cell.angle_gamma   90.00
#
_symmetry.space_group_name_H-M   'P 1'
#
loop_
_entity.id
_entity.type
_entity.pdbx_description
1 polymer ?
#
loop_
_entity_poly.entity_id
_entity_poly.type
_entity_poly.pdbx_seq_one_letter_code
_entity_poly.pdbx_strand_id
1 'polypeptide(L)'
;MRSILFSLAACALVPSVLSDQRGERNNEDCPAMQTCVTPEWPFYKNLSDPNDKSDILFIYNSTSELCEKVLIDPTYRNHTYKSRFDCVSACNPGQGAPFCAAGPIEPCNDTASNRTDHYEYDNTAYFYNVTSMQCQEYLGCVDYLDRTDDVNYYITEHFCMFECGGFK
;
A
#
# COMPACT_ATOMS: atom_id res chain seq x y z
N MET A 1 17.53 11.45 35.00
CA MET A 1 16.29 11.46 34.20
C MET A 1 16.41 12.56 33.16
N ARG A 2 16.57 12.21 31.88
CA ARG A 2 16.63 13.17 30.76
C ARG A 2 15.25 13.20 30.11
N SER A 3 14.54 14.32 30.24
CA SER A 3 13.28 14.55 29.52
C SER A 3 13.61 14.88 28.06
N ILE A 4 13.03 14.12 27.12
CA ILE A 4 13.04 14.43 25.69
C ILE A 4 11.77 15.22 25.41
N LEU A 5 11.91 16.49 25.03
CA LEU A 5 10.83 17.34 24.54
C LEU A 5 10.53 16.96 23.10
N PHE A 6 9.31 16.49 22.81
CA PHE A 6 8.81 16.36 21.45
C PHE A 6 8.37 17.75 20.97
N SER A 7 9.11 18.32 20.02
CA SER A 7 8.68 19.53 19.31
C SER A 7 7.56 19.18 18.33
N LEU A 8 6.32 19.50 18.69
CA LEU A 8 5.20 19.57 17.75
C LEU A 8 5.43 20.77 16.83
N ALA A 9 5.83 20.51 15.58
CA ALA A 9 5.86 21.54 14.55
C ALA A 9 4.41 21.88 14.15
N ALA A 10 3.84 22.91 14.80
CA ALA A 10 2.62 23.55 14.33
C ALA A 10 2.97 24.45 13.14
N CYS A 11 2.31 24.25 11.99
CA CYS A 11 2.42 25.15 10.85
C CYS A 11 1.98 26.57 11.27
N ALA A 12 2.96 27.45 11.47
CA ALA A 12 2.70 28.86 11.70
C ALA A 12 2.27 29.51 10.36
N LEU A 13 1.07 30.08 10.32
CA LEU A 13 0.61 30.93 9.23
C LEU A 13 1.40 32.26 9.27
N VAL A 14 2.30 32.46 8.31
CA VAL A 14 2.90 33.77 8.05
C VAL A 14 1.99 34.50 7.04
N PRO A 15 1.39 35.65 7.37
CA PRO A 15 0.70 36.45 6.37
C PRO A 15 1.73 37.26 5.59
N SER A 16 2.01 36.86 4.35
CA SER A 16 2.82 37.64 3.41
C SER A 16 1.92 38.53 2.53
N VAL A 17 2.34 39.78 2.44
CA VAL A 17 1.66 40.93 1.82
C VAL A 17 1.61 40.81 0.29
N LEU A 18 0.59 41.45 -0.30
CA LEU A 18 0.23 41.55 -1.72
C LEU A 18 1.38 41.54 -2.74
N SER A 19 1.25 40.67 -3.74
CA SER A 19 1.52 41.01 -5.14
C SER A 19 0.65 40.15 -6.06
N ASP A 20 -0.04 40.85 -6.96
CA ASP A 20 -0.95 40.33 -7.98
C ASP A 20 -0.13 39.68 -9.11
N GLN A 21 -0.17 38.35 -9.19
CA GLN A 21 0.02 37.61 -10.43
C GLN A 21 -0.96 36.44 -10.47
N ARG A 22 -1.83 36.52 -11.47
CA ARG A 22 -2.79 35.53 -11.91
C ARG A 22 -2.08 34.21 -12.24
N GLY A 23 -2.10 33.30 -11.28
CA GLY A 23 -1.73 31.89 -11.46
C GLY A 23 -2.76 31.05 -10.73
N GLU A 24 -3.44 30.17 -11.45
CA GLU A 24 -4.40 29.22 -10.90
C GLU A 24 -3.73 28.46 -9.74
N ARG A 25 -4.20 28.73 -8.52
CA ARG A 25 -3.95 27.85 -7.37
C ARG A 25 -4.68 26.56 -7.66
N ASN A 26 -3.96 25.58 -8.19
CA ASN A 26 -4.29 24.21 -7.91
C ASN A 26 -4.36 24.12 -6.38
N ASN A 27 -5.54 23.81 -5.84
CA ASN A 27 -5.68 23.38 -4.46
C ASN A 27 -4.72 22.20 -4.31
N GLU A 28 -3.55 22.45 -3.71
CA GLU A 28 -2.82 21.43 -2.99
C GLU A 28 -3.79 20.98 -1.91
N ASP A 29 -4.52 19.91 -2.23
CA ASP A 29 -5.33 19.15 -1.32
C ASP A 29 -4.44 18.88 -0.11
N CYS A 30 -4.72 19.55 1.02
CA CYS A 30 -4.02 19.25 2.25
C CYS A 30 -4.17 17.74 2.45
N PRO A 31 -3.08 16.97 2.63
CA PRO A 31 -3.21 15.54 2.88
C PRO A 31 -4.20 15.39 4.01
N ALA A 32 -5.34 14.75 3.72
CA ALA A 32 -6.37 14.50 4.72
C ALA A 32 -5.67 13.98 5.97
N MET A 33 -5.90 14.63 7.12
CA MET A 33 -5.22 14.34 8.38
C MET A 33 -5.20 12.81 8.58
N GLN A 34 -4.06 12.19 8.29
CA GLN A 34 -3.89 10.75 8.42
C GLN A 34 -3.86 10.48 9.91
N THR A 35 -4.97 9.94 10.42
CA THR A 35 -5.13 9.58 11.83
C THR A 35 -5.19 8.06 11.95
N CYS A 36 -4.85 7.56 13.13
CA CYS A 36 -4.90 6.13 13.47
C CYS A 36 -6.23 5.81 14.12
N VAL A 37 -7.31 6.12 13.40
CA VAL A 37 -8.70 5.89 13.80
C VAL A 37 -9.37 5.08 12.72
N THR A 38 -10.11 4.05 13.12
CA THR A 38 -10.90 3.24 12.18
C THR A 38 -11.94 4.12 11.49
N PRO A 39 -11.96 4.19 10.14
CA PRO A 39 -13.01 4.91 9.43
C PRO A 39 -14.38 4.29 9.71
N GLU A 40 -15.41 5.13 9.73
CA GLU A 40 -16.78 4.65 9.90
C GLU A 40 -17.30 3.97 8.62
N TRP A 41 -18.07 2.90 8.79
CA TRP A 41 -18.80 2.27 7.68
C TRP A 41 -19.92 3.20 7.19
N PRO A 42 -20.29 3.15 5.90
CA PRO A 42 -19.83 2.21 4.88
C PRO A 42 -18.56 2.65 4.13
N PHE A 43 -17.78 1.68 3.65
CA PHE A 43 -16.59 1.95 2.82
C PHE A 43 -16.90 2.14 1.33
N TYR A 44 -18.07 1.67 0.87
CA TYR A 44 -18.52 1.83 -0.50
C TYR A 44 -20.06 1.90 -0.55
N LYS A 45 -20.61 2.44 -1.63
CA LYS A 45 -22.07 2.59 -1.79
C LYS A 45 -22.71 1.47 -2.61
N ASN A 46 -22.17 1.19 -3.80
CA ASN A 46 -22.76 0.24 -4.72
C ASN A 46 -21.71 -0.37 -5.65
N LEU A 47 -21.29 -1.60 -5.35
CA LEU A 47 -20.34 -2.35 -6.18
C LEU A 47 -20.92 -2.83 -7.52
N SER A 48 -22.25 -2.73 -7.71
CA SER A 48 -22.89 -3.03 -8.98
C SER A 48 -22.96 -1.83 -9.92
N ASP A 49 -22.51 -0.65 -9.49
CA ASP A 49 -22.42 0.51 -10.38
C ASP A 49 -21.27 0.31 -11.39
N PRO A 50 -21.54 0.28 -12.71
CA PRO A 50 -20.48 0.16 -13.71
C PRO A 50 -19.50 1.35 -13.72
N ASN A 51 -19.85 2.47 -13.08
CA ASN A 51 -18.97 3.63 -12.91
C ASN A 51 -18.34 3.68 -11.52
N ASP A 52 -18.38 2.59 -10.74
CA ASP A 52 -17.69 2.52 -9.46
C ASP A 52 -16.20 2.87 -9.63
N LYS A 53 -15.73 3.76 -8.76
CA LYS A 53 -14.33 4.22 -8.71
C LYS A 53 -13.66 3.82 -7.40
N SER A 54 -14.26 2.87 -6.70
CA SER A 54 -13.69 2.31 -5.49
C SER A 54 -12.32 1.72 -5.78
N ASP A 55 -11.41 1.90 -4.83
CA ASP A 55 -10.02 1.48 -4.95
C ASP A 55 -9.60 0.76 -3.68
N ILE A 56 -8.61 -0.12 -3.78
CA ILE A 56 -8.08 -0.83 -2.63
C ILE A 56 -7.08 0.10 -1.93
N LEU A 57 -7.36 0.42 -0.68
CA LEU A 57 -6.51 1.28 0.17
C LEU A 57 -6.32 0.61 1.53
N PHE A 58 -5.42 1.16 2.34
CA PHE A 58 -5.21 0.69 3.71
C PHE A 58 -5.91 1.59 4.72
N ILE A 59 -6.50 0.97 5.74
CA ILE A 59 -7.04 1.64 6.93
C ILE A 59 -6.35 1.09 8.16
N TYR A 60 -6.24 1.91 9.21
CA TYR A 60 -5.88 1.40 10.53
C TYR A 60 -7.15 0.96 11.25
N ASN A 61 -7.26 -0.33 11.55
CA ASN A 61 -8.34 -0.89 12.35
C ASN A 61 -7.92 -0.90 13.82
N SER A 62 -8.48 0.01 14.61
CA SER A 62 -8.21 0.16 16.04
C SER A 62 -8.67 -1.01 16.90
N THR A 63 -9.47 -1.94 16.36
CA THR A 63 -9.94 -3.13 17.09
C THR A 63 -8.92 -4.27 16.96
N SER A 64 -8.44 -4.53 15.74
CA SER A 64 -7.37 -5.51 15.49
C SER A 64 -5.98 -4.95 15.75
N GLU A 65 -5.87 -3.62 15.84
CA GLU A 65 -4.60 -2.87 15.85
C GLU A 65 -3.76 -3.11 14.60
N LEU A 66 -4.41 -3.43 13.47
CA LEU A 66 -3.74 -3.73 12.21
C LEU A 66 -4.12 -2.73 11.12
N CYS A 67 -3.15 -2.45 10.27
CA CYS A 67 -3.35 -1.87 8.96
C CYS A 67 -3.87 -2.94 8.00
N GLU A 68 -5.12 -2.78 7.58
CA GLU A 68 -5.88 -3.72 6.77
C GLU A 68 -6.19 -3.09 5.41
N LYS A 69 -6.11 -3.89 4.33
CA LYS A 69 -6.54 -3.44 3.01
C LYS A 69 -8.04 -3.59 2.84
N VAL A 70 -8.69 -2.59 2.29
CA VAL A 70 -10.14 -2.53 2.12
C VAL A 70 -10.49 -1.83 0.81
N LEU A 71 -11.62 -2.20 0.22
CA LEU A 71 -12.17 -1.52 -0.96
C LEU A 71 -12.92 -0.26 -0.51
N ILE A 72 -12.51 0.91 -0.99
CA ILE A 72 -13.02 2.21 -0.55
C ILE A 72 -13.44 3.08 -1.75
N ASP A 73 -14.69 3.55 -1.71
CA ASP A 73 -15.22 4.57 -2.64
C ASP A 73 -14.51 5.92 -2.42
N PRO A 74 -14.27 6.72 -3.48
CA PRO A 74 -13.59 8.01 -3.38
C PRO A 74 -14.18 8.98 -2.34
N THR A 75 -15.48 8.88 -2.06
CA THR A 75 -16.19 9.69 -1.05
C THR A 75 -15.72 9.40 0.38
N TYR A 76 -15.17 8.22 0.65
CA TYR A 76 -14.80 7.74 1.99
C TYR A 76 -13.28 7.61 2.19
N ARG A 77 -12.46 8.27 1.36
CA ARG A 77 -10.99 8.18 1.45
C ARG A 77 -10.36 8.86 2.67
N ASN A 78 -11.15 9.46 3.55
CA ASN A 78 -10.64 10.00 4.81
C ASN A 78 -10.07 8.87 5.68
N HIS A 79 -8.94 9.12 6.34
CA HIS A 79 -8.26 8.14 7.21
C HIS A 79 -7.79 6.87 6.47
N THR A 80 -7.41 7.03 5.20
CA THR A 80 -6.85 5.95 4.37
C THR A 80 -5.41 6.23 3.98
N TYR A 81 -4.69 5.15 3.63
CA TYR A 81 -3.30 5.18 3.21
C TYR A 81 -3.15 4.47 1.86
N LYS A 82 -2.22 4.96 1.03
CA LYS A 82 -1.98 4.44 -0.32
C LYS A 82 -1.09 3.20 -0.35
N SER A 83 -0.41 2.89 0.74
CA SER A 83 0.45 1.71 0.87
C SER A 83 0.35 1.13 2.29
N ARG A 84 0.68 -0.16 2.43
CA ARG A 84 0.74 -0.80 3.75
C ARG A 84 1.79 -0.11 4.62
N PHE A 85 2.94 0.21 4.03
CA PHE A 85 4.05 0.87 4.69
C PHE A 85 3.65 2.21 5.32
N ASP A 86 2.91 3.05 4.59
CA ASP A 86 2.48 4.35 5.10
C ASP A 86 1.56 4.18 6.33
N CYS A 87 0.61 3.26 6.25
CA CYS A 87 -0.29 2.96 7.36
C CYS A 87 0.47 2.40 8.57
N VAL A 88 1.28 1.37 8.35
CA VAL A 88 2.04 0.68 9.40
C VAL A 88 3.01 1.64 10.07
N SER A 89 3.74 2.45 9.29
CA SER A 89 4.69 3.43 9.82
C SER A 89 4.02 4.54 10.63
N ALA A 90 2.80 4.94 10.25
CA ALA A 90 2.04 5.96 10.96
C ALA A 90 1.39 5.42 12.25
N CYS A 91 0.82 4.22 12.20
CA CYS A 91 -0.14 3.77 13.18
C CYS A 91 0.27 2.55 14.02
N ASN A 92 1.01 1.61 13.44
CA ASN A 92 1.53 0.47 14.21
C ASN A 92 2.84 -0.04 13.60
N PRO A 93 3.99 0.60 13.88
CA PRO A 93 5.28 0.16 13.34
C PRO A 93 5.66 -1.27 13.73
N GLY A 94 5.05 -1.81 14.80
CA GLY A 94 5.26 -3.18 15.26
C GLY A 94 4.59 -4.24 14.38
N GLN A 95 3.57 -3.89 13.58
CA GLN A 95 2.95 -4.83 12.64
C GLN A 95 3.94 -5.27 11.56
N GLY A 96 4.70 -4.31 11.01
CA GLY A 96 5.62 -4.56 9.90
C GLY A 96 4.96 -5.22 8.68
N ALA A 97 5.78 -5.93 7.90
CA ALA A 97 5.33 -6.81 6.82
C ALA A 97 6.34 -7.95 6.66
N PRO A 98 6.40 -8.90 7.61
CA PRO A 98 7.46 -9.92 7.65
C PRO A 98 7.50 -10.79 6.39
N PHE A 99 6.36 -11.01 5.74
CA PHE A 99 6.28 -11.72 4.47
C PHE A 99 7.01 -10.99 3.33
N CYS A 100 7.07 -9.66 3.32
CA CYS A 100 7.84 -8.89 2.34
C CYS A 100 9.35 -9.14 2.44
N ALA A 101 9.84 -9.60 3.60
CA ALA A 101 11.25 -9.96 3.81
C ALA A 101 11.56 -11.44 3.47
N ALA A 102 10.54 -12.25 3.18
CA ALA A 102 10.73 -13.63 2.76
C ALA A 102 11.29 -13.71 1.33
N GLY A 103 11.84 -14.86 0.94
CA GLY A 103 12.19 -15.10 -0.46
C GLY A 103 10.96 -15.25 -1.37
N PRO A 104 11.14 -15.24 -2.70
CA PRO A 104 10.06 -15.52 -3.64
C PRO A 104 9.50 -16.93 -3.41
N ILE A 105 8.18 -17.07 -3.57
CA ILE A 105 7.51 -18.37 -3.49
C ILE A 105 7.73 -19.16 -4.79
N GLU A 106 8.15 -20.42 -4.65
CA GLU A 106 8.27 -21.41 -5.74
C GLU A 106 8.88 -20.83 -7.04
N PRO A 107 10.10 -20.27 -6.97
CA PRO A 107 10.79 -19.86 -8.19
C PRO A 107 11.00 -21.10 -9.06
N CYS A 108 10.77 -20.96 -10.36
CA CYS A 108 11.12 -21.99 -11.32
C CYS A 108 12.64 -22.24 -11.28
N ASN A 109 13.05 -23.50 -11.19
CA ASN A 109 14.43 -23.86 -11.49
C ASN A 109 14.68 -23.60 -12.98
N ASP A 110 15.88 -23.16 -13.37
CA ASP A 110 16.26 -22.84 -14.77
C ASP A 110 15.95 -23.97 -15.78
N THR A 111 15.73 -25.20 -15.32
CA THR A 111 15.33 -26.36 -16.13
C THR A 111 13.82 -26.44 -16.43
N ALA A 112 13.00 -25.54 -15.89
CA ALA A 112 11.54 -25.55 -16.00
C ALA A 112 11.01 -24.91 -17.29
N SER A 113 11.89 -24.48 -18.21
CA SER A 113 11.51 -23.98 -19.54
C SER A 113 10.78 -25.02 -20.42
N ASN A 114 10.61 -26.24 -19.93
CA ASN A 114 9.97 -27.36 -20.61
C ASN A 114 8.57 -27.71 -20.06
N ARG A 115 7.91 -26.84 -19.29
CA ARG A 115 6.46 -26.96 -19.08
C ARG A 115 5.74 -26.40 -20.33
N THR A 116 5.81 -27.15 -21.42
CA THR A 116 5.14 -26.86 -22.70
C THR A 116 3.72 -27.45 -22.76
N ASP A 117 3.22 -28.01 -21.66
CA ASP A 117 2.07 -28.90 -21.65
C ASP A 117 0.81 -28.35 -20.97
N HIS A 118 0.83 -27.17 -20.34
CA HIS A 118 -0.42 -26.53 -19.90
C HIS A 118 -0.34 -25.01 -19.90
N TYR A 119 -1.00 -24.41 -20.90
CA TYR A 119 -1.30 -22.98 -21.08
C TYR A 119 -0.11 -22.03 -21.19
N GLU A 120 -0.13 -21.26 -22.28
CA GLU A 120 0.65 -20.05 -22.55
C GLU A 120 0.24 -18.92 -21.58
N TYR A 121 0.33 -19.16 -20.27
CA TYR A 121 0.16 -18.14 -19.26
C TYR A 121 1.54 -17.56 -18.95
N ASP A 122 1.62 -16.24 -18.99
CA ASP A 122 2.78 -15.49 -18.53
C ASP A 122 3.00 -15.82 -17.04
N ASN A 123 4.00 -16.66 -16.77
CA ASN A 123 4.37 -17.09 -15.41
C ASN A 123 5.27 -16.05 -14.72
N THR A 124 5.35 -14.84 -15.26
CA THR A 124 6.04 -13.72 -14.62
C THR A 124 5.32 -13.35 -13.34
N ALA A 125 6.08 -13.34 -12.25
CA ALA A 125 5.66 -12.89 -10.95
C ALA A 125 6.68 -11.91 -10.39
N TYR A 126 6.31 -11.22 -9.31
CA TYR A 126 7.14 -10.26 -8.61
C TYR A 126 7.24 -10.65 -7.15
N PHE A 127 8.41 -10.44 -6.57
CA PHE A 127 8.63 -10.51 -5.12
C PHE A 127 9.33 -9.24 -4.66
N TYR A 128 9.09 -8.83 -3.42
CA TYR A 128 9.79 -7.71 -2.83
C TYR A 128 11.15 -8.15 -2.30
N ASN A 129 12.22 -7.53 -2.80
CA ASN A 129 13.55 -7.72 -2.28
C ASN A 129 13.87 -6.57 -1.33
N VAL A 130 13.82 -6.84 -0.02
CA VAL A 130 14.13 -5.85 1.04
C VAL A 130 15.55 -5.30 0.97
N THR A 131 16.51 -6.07 0.41
CA THR A 131 17.90 -5.62 0.28
C THR A 131 18.03 -4.54 -0.79
N SER A 132 17.37 -4.71 -1.94
CA SER A 132 17.33 -3.68 -2.98
C SER A 132 16.19 -2.67 -2.80
N MET A 133 15.29 -2.92 -1.85
CA MET A 133 14.05 -2.18 -1.61
C MET A 133 13.16 -2.04 -2.86
N GLN A 134 13.12 -3.09 -3.68
CA GLN A 134 12.43 -3.08 -4.97
C GLN A 134 11.68 -4.39 -5.21
N CYS A 135 10.61 -4.30 -6.00
CA CYS A 135 9.95 -5.46 -6.56
C CYS A 135 10.77 -5.99 -7.74
N GLN A 136 11.18 -7.25 -7.65
CA GLN A 136 11.97 -7.92 -8.68
C GLN A 136 11.11 -8.95 -9.38
N GLU A 137 11.20 -8.98 -10.70
CA GLU A 137 10.55 -10.00 -11.52
C GLU A 137 11.26 -11.36 -11.37
N TYR A 138 10.49 -12.43 -11.43
CA TYR A 138 10.98 -13.79 -11.50
C TYR A 138 9.96 -14.69 -12.19
N LEU A 139 10.42 -15.86 -12.63
CA LEU A 139 9.53 -16.88 -13.18
C LEU A 139 8.97 -17.73 -12.03
N GLY A 140 7.68 -17.62 -11.75
CA GLY A 140 7.00 -18.38 -10.71
C GLY A 140 6.48 -19.72 -11.24
N CYS A 141 6.72 -20.81 -10.51
CA CYS A 141 6.27 -22.16 -10.85
C CYS A 141 5.10 -22.60 -9.96
N VAL A 142 4.10 -21.72 -9.79
CA VAL A 142 2.92 -21.99 -8.96
C VAL A 142 1.66 -22.07 -9.80
N ASP A 143 0.91 -23.16 -9.64
CA ASP A 143 -0.36 -23.35 -10.35
C ASP A 143 -1.51 -22.57 -9.67
N TYR A 144 -1.47 -22.40 -8.34
CA TYR A 144 -2.45 -21.64 -7.56
C TYR A 144 -1.88 -21.20 -6.21
N LEU A 145 -2.03 -19.92 -5.88
CA LEU A 145 -1.84 -19.38 -4.52
C LEU A 145 -3.14 -18.73 -4.07
N ASP A 146 -3.51 -18.98 -2.82
CA ASP A 146 -4.60 -18.23 -2.21
C ASP A 146 -4.14 -16.78 -2.00
N ARG A 147 -4.88 -15.82 -2.54
CA ARG A 147 -4.57 -14.39 -2.44
C ARG A 147 -4.81 -13.82 -1.05
N THR A 148 -5.37 -14.63 -0.13
CA THR A 148 -5.52 -14.29 1.28
C THR A 148 -4.24 -14.56 2.09
N ASP A 149 -3.28 -15.29 1.54
CA ASP A 149 -2.00 -15.52 2.20
C ASP A 149 -1.09 -14.28 2.07
N ASP A 150 -0.60 -13.77 3.20
CA ASP A 150 0.47 -12.77 3.24
C ASP A 150 1.79 -13.47 2.85
N VAL A 151 2.03 -13.60 1.53
CA VAL A 151 3.22 -14.22 0.92
C VAL A 151 3.94 -13.26 -0.01
N ASN A 152 5.24 -13.48 -0.23
CA ASN A 152 6.04 -12.66 -1.14
C ASN A 152 5.88 -13.08 -2.60
N TYR A 153 4.66 -12.96 -3.12
CA TYR A 153 4.29 -13.29 -4.50
C TYR A 153 3.25 -12.30 -5.01
N TYR A 154 3.51 -11.68 -6.16
CA TYR A 154 2.60 -10.72 -6.77
C TYR A 154 2.57 -10.89 -8.28
N ILE A 155 1.37 -10.77 -8.87
CA ILE A 155 1.17 -10.88 -10.32
C ILE A 155 1.67 -9.61 -11.04
N THR A 156 1.73 -8.48 -10.34
CA THR A 156 2.21 -7.22 -10.91
C THR A 156 3.15 -6.50 -9.96
N GLU A 157 4.11 -5.77 -10.52
CA GLU A 157 5.01 -4.89 -9.78
C GLU A 157 4.23 -3.89 -8.92
N HIS A 158 3.13 -3.33 -9.45
CA HIS A 158 2.30 -2.37 -8.73
C HIS A 158 1.73 -2.94 -7.44
N PHE A 159 1.18 -4.16 -7.45
CA PHE A 159 0.66 -4.79 -6.23
C PHE A 159 1.78 -5.13 -5.23
N CYS A 160 2.94 -5.53 -5.73
CA CYS A 160 4.12 -5.74 -4.89
C CYS A 160 4.53 -4.45 -4.18
N MET A 161 4.60 -3.31 -4.89
CA MET A 161 4.94 -2.02 -4.29
C MET A 161 3.84 -1.49 -3.36
N PHE A 162 2.57 -1.76 -3.68
CA PHE A 162 1.43 -1.40 -2.84
C PHE A 162 1.48 -2.07 -1.46
N GLU A 163 1.84 -3.35 -1.40
CA GLU A 163 1.93 -4.12 -0.15
C GLU A 163 3.28 -3.98 0.56
N CYS A 164 4.39 -3.94 -0.19
CA CYS A 164 5.73 -4.05 0.37
C CYS A 164 6.62 -2.81 0.19
N GLY A 165 6.23 -1.86 -0.66
CA GLY A 165 7.06 -0.69 -0.96
C GLY A 165 7.35 0.14 0.29
N GLY A 166 8.64 0.30 0.62
CA GLY A 166 9.11 1.12 1.74
C GLY A 166 9.60 0.32 2.94
N PHE A 167 9.25 -0.97 3.05
CA PHE A 167 9.77 -1.85 4.10
C PHE A 167 11.26 -2.18 3.89
N LYS A 168 11.97 -2.44 5.00
CA LYS A 168 13.42 -2.67 5.05
C LYS A 168 13.76 -3.82 6.00
#